data_AF-A0A498K5S5-F1
#
_entry.id   AF-A0A498K5S5-F1
#
_cell.length_a   1.000
_cell.length_b   1.000
_cell.length_c   1.000
_cell.angle_alpha   90.00
_cell.angle_beta   90.00
_cell.angle_gamma   90.00
#
_symmetry.space_group_name_H-M   'P 1'
#
loop_
_entity.id
_entity.type
_entity.pdbx_description
1 polymer ?
#
loop_
_entity_poly.entity_id
_entity_poly.type
_entity_poly.pdbx_seq_one_letter_code
_entity_poly.pdbx_strand_id
1 'polypeptide(L)' 'MGAKLAPKVGVNYGQLDNNLPPSSQLVKLIQSLKAKRVKLYDANPKILTALRNTGLQVFIMVPNELINNISSN' A
#
# COMPACT_ATOMS: atom_id res chain seq x y z
N MET A 1 9.22 5.04 22.71
CA MET A 1 7.90 4.35 22.68
C MET A 1 7.77 3.60 21.36
N GLY A 2 7.94 2.28 21.35
CA GLY A 2 7.70 1.47 20.15
C GLY A 2 6.21 1.25 19.96
N ALA A 3 5.67 1.52 18.77
CA ALA A 3 4.27 1.24 18.47
C ALA A 3 4.02 -0.27 18.56
N LYS A 4 3.34 -0.71 19.62
CA LYS A 4 2.87 -2.09 19.77
C LYS A 4 1.71 -2.31 18.79
N LEU A 5 2.05 -2.70 17.57
CA LEU A 5 1.07 -3.12 16.58
C LEU A 5 0.55 -4.50 17.00
N ALA A 6 -0.71 -4.59 17.42
CA ALA A 6 -1.39 -5.89 17.50
C ALA A 6 -1.25 -6.62 16.14
N PRO A 7 -1.10 -7.96 16.12
CA PRO A 7 -1.09 -8.70 14.87
C PRO A 7 -2.44 -8.47 14.16
N LYS A 8 -2.39 -7.72 13.07
CA LYS A 8 -3.53 -7.43 12.20
C LYS A 8 -3.11 -7.88 10.80
N VAL A 9 -4.01 -8.56 10.12
CA VAL A 9 -3.79 -9.00 8.75
C VAL A 9 -3.56 -7.79 7.84
N GLY A 10 -2.56 -7.91 6.98
CA GLY A 10 -2.23 -6.95 5.94
C GLY A 10 -2.11 -7.64 4.58
N VAL A 11 -2.15 -6.84 3.53
CA VAL A 11 -2.09 -7.30 2.14
C VAL A 11 -1.05 -6.53 1.34
N ASN A 12 -0.43 -7.20 0.36
CA ASN A 12 0.41 -6.55 -0.63
C ASN A 12 -0.46 -6.11 -1.82
N TYR A 13 -0.29 -4.86 -2.27
CA TYR A 13 -1.00 -4.33 -3.44
C TYR A 13 -0.07 -4.38 -4.66
N GLY A 14 -0.18 -5.45 -5.45
CA GLY A 14 0.53 -5.58 -6.73
C GLY A 14 -0.13 -4.76 -7.83
N GLN A 15 0.69 -4.19 -8.73
CA GLN A 15 0.24 -3.36 -9.85
C GLN A 15 0.60 -3.95 -11.22
N LEU A 16 1.37 -5.04 -11.26
CA LEU A 16 1.91 -5.64 -12.49
C LEU A 16 0.95 -6.69 -13.06
N ASP A 17 -0.20 -6.26 -13.57
CA ASP A 17 -1.16 -7.10 -14.29
C ASP A 17 -2.07 -6.22 -15.18
N ASN A 18 -2.51 -6.78 -16.31
CA ASN A 18 -3.32 -6.09 -17.33
C ASN A 18 -4.82 -6.09 -17.01
N ASN A 19 -5.27 -6.93 -16.08
CA ASN A 19 -6.70 -7.14 -15.78
C ASN A 19 -7.09 -6.71 -14.36
N LEU A 20 -6.34 -5.80 -13.75
CA LEU A 20 -6.63 -5.34 -12.39
C LEU A 20 -7.91 -4.47 -12.37
N PRO A 21 -8.81 -4.69 -11.39
CA PRO A 21 -9.93 -3.80 -11.15
C PRO A 21 -9.46 -2.37 -10.80
N PRO A 22 -10.34 -1.36 -10.94
CA PRO A 22 -10.04 0.00 -10.50
C PRO A 22 -9.60 0.05 -9.03
N SER A 23 -8.68 0.96 -8.69
CA SER A 23 -8.11 1.03 -7.34
C SER A 23 -9.16 1.18 -6.23
N SER A 24 -10.27 1.87 -6.50
CA SER A 24 -11.39 2.00 -5.55
C SER A 24 -12.07 0.66 -5.25
N GLN A 25 -12.20 -0.23 -6.24
CA GLN A 25 -12.76 -1.57 -6.06
C GLN A 25 -11.79 -2.48 -5.29
N LEU A 26 -10.49 -2.40 -5.60
CA LEU A 26 -9.47 -3.11 -4.83
C LEU A 26 -9.43 -2.66 -3.37
N VAL A 27 -9.55 -1.36 -3.09
CA VAL A 27 -9.64 -0.85 -1.71
C VAL A 27 -10.86 -1.42 -0.97
N LYS A 28 -12.02 -1.47 -1.63
CA LYS A 28 -13.23 -2.10 -1.06
C LYS A 28 -13.01 -3.59 -0.76
N LEU A 29 -12.33 -4.31 -1.65
CA LEU A 29 -11.97 -5.72 -1.43
C LEU A 29 -11.04 -5.88 -0.21
N ILE A 30 -10.04 -5.02 -0.06
CA ILE A 30 -9.14 -5.05 1.10
C ILE A 30 -9.93 -4.85 2.40
N GLN A 31 -10.89 -3.92 2.39
CA GLN A 31 -11.77 -3.70 3.54
C GLN A 31 -12.69 -4.90 3.82
N SER A 32 -13.23 -5.57 2.79
CA SER A 32 -14.10 -6.75 2.97
C SER A 32 -13.33 -7.96 3.53
N LEU A 33 -12.04 -8.07 3.25
CA LEU A 33 -11.13 -9.06 3.85
C LEU A 33 -10.80 -8.76 5.32
N LYS A 34 -11.35 -7.68 5.90
CA LYS A 34 -11.05 -7.18 7.26
C LYS A 34 -9.56 -6.86 7.49
N ALA A 35 -8.78 -6.73 6.42
CA ALA A 35 -7.40 -6.29 6.49
C ALA A 35 -7.33 -4.84 6.99
N LYS A 36 -6.28 -4.53 7.73
CA LYS A 36 -6.09 -3.18 8.32
C LYS A 36 -4.82 -2.50 7.81
N ARG A 37 -4.04 -3.19 6.98
CA ARG A 37 -2.76 -2.72 6.47
C ARG A 37 -2.63 -3.05 5.00
N VAL A 38 -2.02 -2.15 4.26
CA VAL A 38 -1.68 -2.35 2.84
C VAL A 38 -0.24 -1.93 2.61
N LYS A 39 0.51 -2.74 1.85
CA LYS A 39 1.85 -2.43 1.40
C LYS A 39 1.82 -2.09 -0.09
N LEU A 40 2.34 -0.92 -0.44
CA LEU A 40 2.56 -0.43 -1.79
C LEU A 40 4.04 -0.51 -2.13
N TYR A 41 4.35 -0.73 -3.41
CA TYR A 41 5.72 -0.83 -3.91
C TYR A 41 6.27 0.49 -4.46
N ASP A 42 5.40 1.48 -4.64
CA ASP A 42 5.72 2.84 -5.07
C ASP A 42 4.70 3.84 -4.49
N ALA A 43 4.90 5.13 -4.76
CA ALA A 43 4.01 6.22 -4.34
C ALA A 43 2.98 6.59 -5.42
N ASN A 44 2.27 5.61 -6.01
CA ASN A 44 1.28 5.89 -7.06
C ASN A 44 0.12 6.77 -6.54
N PRO A 45 -0.05 8.00 -7.08
CA PRO A 45 -1.03 8.97 -6.56
C PRO A 45 -2.48 8.52 -6.73
N LYS A 46 -2.80 7.70 -7.74
CA LYS A 46 -4.17 7.17 -7.94
C LYS A 46 -4.55 6.22 -6.82
N ILE A 47 -3.62 5.36 -6.41
CA ILE A 47 -3.84 4.39 -5.33
C ILE A 47 -3.90 5.11 -3.98
N LEU A 48 -2.99 6.06 -3.74
CA LEU A 48 -3.02 6.88 -2.51
C LEU A 48 -4.32 7.67 -2.38
N THR A 49 -4.83 8.20 -3.49
CA THR A 49 -6.13 8.88 -3.52
C THR A 49 -7.27 7.92 -3.22
N ALA A 50 -7.23 6.68 -3.73
CA ALA A 50 -8.24 5.66 -3.42
C ALA A 50 -8.18 5.19 -1.95
N LEU A 51 -7.00 5.23 -1.33
CA LEU A 51 -6.78 4.85 0.07
C LEU A 51 -7.11 5.96 1.07
N ARG A 52 -7.30 7.21 0.60
CA ARG A 52 -7.62 8.35 1.47
C ARG A 52 -8.83 8.07 2.33
N ASN A 53 -8.78 8.46 3.60
CA ASN A 53 -9.89 8.36 4.54
C ASN A 53 -10.47 6.93 4.74
N THR A 54 -9.76 5.88 4.34
CA THR A 54 -10.21 4.47 4.49
C THR A 54 -9.93 3.88 5.88
N GLY A 55 -9.05 4.51 6.66
CA GLY A 55 -8.54 4.00 7.93
C GLY A 55 -7.54 2.84 7.80
N LEU A 56 -7.11 2.49 6.57
CA LEU A 56 -6.05 1.52 6.33
C LEU A 56 -4.69 2.14 6.67
N GLN A 57 -3.82 1.40 7.37
CA GLN A 57 -2.42 1.77 7.52
C GLN A 57 -1.68 1.44 6.21
N VAL A 58 -1.06 2.44 5.61
CA VAL A 58 -0.36 2.31 4.33
C VAL A 58 1.15 2.30 4.56
N PHE A 59 1.83 1.30 4.03
CA PHE A 59 3.29 1.22 3.96
C PHE A 59 3.70 1.44 2.52
N ILE A 60 4.52 2.45 2.26
CA ILE A 60 5.01 2.79 0.92
C ILE A 60 6.49 2.42 0.87
N MET A 61 6.89 1.59 -0.09
CA MET A 61 8.29 1.28 -0.32
C MET A 61 8.94 2.29 -1.26
N VAL A 62 10.26 2.42 -1.12
CA VAL A 62 11.10 3.02 -2.14
C VAL A 62 11.41 1.94 -3.18
N PRO A 63 11.12 2.17 -4.47
CA PRO A 63 11.50 1.25 -5.54
C PRO A 63 13.01 1.02 -5.58
N ASN A 64 13.44 -0.20 -5.89
CA ASN A 64 14.85 -0.59 -5.81
C ASN A 64 15.75 0.23 -6.74
N GLU A 65 15.23 0.62 -7.90
CA GLU A 65 15.91 1.46 -8.89
C GLU A 65 16.24 2.87 -8.36
N LEU A 66 15.55 3.34 -7.33
CA LEU A 66 15.80 4.64 -6.72
C LEU A 66 16.82 4.57 -5.58
N ILE A 67 17.21 3.37 -5.10
CA ILE A 67 18.09 3.19 -3.94
C ILE A 67 19.43 3.90 -4.14
N ASN A 68 20.09 3.71 -5.28
CA ASN A 68 21.39 4.34 -5.55
C ASN A 68 21.30 5.87 -5.54
N ASN A 69 20.19 6.42 -6.06
CA ASN A 69 19.97 7.86 -6.11
C ASN A 69 19.80 8.45 -4.71
N ILE A 70 19.11 7.74 -3.81
CA ILE A 70 18.88 8.22 -2.43
C ILE A 70 20.06 7.95 -1.49
N SER A 71 20.91 6.97 -1.80
CA SER A 71 22.06 6.60 -0.97
C SER A 71 23.29 7.48 -1.19
N SER A 72 23.29 8.33 -2.22
CA SER A 72 24.46 9.12 -2.63
C SER A 72 24.59 10.47 -1.89
N ASN A 73 24.10 10.55 -0.63
CA ASN A 73 24.22 11.73 0.24
C ASN A 73 25.44 11.65 1.16
#